data_AF-A0A1A8G7D6-F1
#
_entry.id   AF-A0A1A8G7D6-F1
#
_cell.length_a   1.000
_cell.length_b   1.000
_cell.length_c   1.000
_cell.angle_alpha   90.00
_cell.angle_beta   90.00
_cell.angle_gamma   90.00
#
_symmetry.space_group_name_H-M   'P 1'
#
loop_
_entity.id
_entity.type
_entity.pdbx_description
1 polymer ?
#
loop_
_entity_poly.entity_id
_entity_poly.type
_entity_poly.pdbx_seq_one_letter_code
_entity_poly.pdbx_strand_id
1 'polypeptide(L)'
;FPTALDHLRRRLICTRSPEEIRGGGLLKYCHLLVRGFRAASEVEMKFLQRYMCSRFFIDFPDVSEQRRKLESYLQNHFEDLEDRKYDYLETLHKVVQESTVCLMGH
;
A
#
# COMPACT_ATOMS: atom_id res chain seq x y z
N PHE A 1 8.04 22.01 -3.69
CA PHE A 1 8.59 21.74 -2.35
C PHE A 1 7.62 22.10 -1.22
N PRO A 2 7.05 23.33 -1.10
CA PRO A 2 6.21 23.70 0.05
C PRO A 2 5.01 22.78 0.30
N THR A 3 4.30 22.36 -0.76
CA THR A 3 3.17 21.43 -0.67
C THR A 3 3.56 20.07 -0.08
N ALA A 4 4.71 19.51 -0.50
CA ALA A 4 5.17 18.22 0.01
C ALA A 4 5.56 18.31 1.49
N LEU A 5 6.13 19.45 1.90
CA LEU A 5 6.43 19.70 3.31
C LEU A 5 5.16 19.81 4.16
N ASP A 6 4.10 20.47 3.66
CA ASP A 6 2.80 20.51 4.32
C ASP A 6 2.22 19.09 4.51
N HIS A 7 2.25 18.27 3.45
CA HIS A 7 1.79 16.88 3.52
C HIS A 7 2.57 16.07 4.55
N LEU A 8 3.88 16.23 4.62
CA LEU A 8 4.70 15.54 5.63
C LEU A 8 4.30 15.97 7.06
N ARG A 9 4.16 17.28 7.30
CA ARG A 9 3.76 17.82 8.61
C ARG A 9 2.38 17.35 9.05
N ARG A 10 1.45 17.23 8.11
CA ARG A 10 0.06 16.82 8.34
C ARG A 10 -0.18 15.31 8.17
N ARG A 11 0.88 14.54 7.88
CA ARG A 11 0.85 13.10 7.59
C ARG A 11 -0.18 12.72 6.51
N LEU A 12 -0.15 13.42 5.39
CA LEU A 12 -1.06 13.21 4.27
C LEU A 12 -0.43 12.32 3.18
N ILE A 13 -1.24 11.43 2.62
CA ILE A 13 -0.94 10.58 1.48
C ILE A 13 -1.64 11.18 0.26
N CYS A 14 -0.85 11.48 -0.77
CA CYS A 14 -1.32 11.90 -2.08
C CYS A 14 -0.32 11.43 -3.14
N THR A 15 -0.75 11.36 -4.40
CA THR A 15 0.14 11.19 -5.55
C THR A 15 -0.25 12.18 -6.64
N ARG A 16 0.72 12.59 -7.46
CA ARG A 16 0.45 13.43 -8.65
C ARG A 16 0.45 12.62 -9.95
N SER A 17 1.03 11.41 -9.90
CA SER A 17 1.25 10.54 -11.05
C SER A 17 0.81 9.11 -10.68
N PRO A 18 -0.49 8.88 -10.46
CA PRO A 18 -1.01 7.55 -10.12
C PRO A 18 -0.65 6.49 -11.17
N GLU A 19 -0.54 6.87 -12.44
CA GLU A 19 -0.19 6.01 -13.58
C GLU A 19 1.24 5.44 -13.54
N GLU A 20 2.15 6.08 -12.81
CA GLU A 20 3.53 5.60 -12.66
C GLU A 20 3.68 4.59 -11.52
N ILE A 21 2.64 4.42 -10.70
CA ILE A 21 2.67 3.50 -9.57
C ILE A 21 2.80 2.08 -10.10
N ARG A 22 3.83 1.38 -9.60
CA ARG A 22 4.03 -0.06 -9.78
C ARG A 22 3.49 -0.83 -8.57
N GLY A 23 3.47 -2.15 -8.63
CA GLY A 23 2.89 -3.03 -7.62
C GLY A 23 3.42 -2.79 -6.22
N GLY A 24 4.70 -2.46 -6.07
CA GLY A 24 5.28 -2.08 -4.78
C GLY A 24 4.66 -0.83 -4.13
N GLY A 25 3.88 -0.04 -4.88
CA GLY A 25 3.13 1.09 -4.36
C GLY A 25 2.09 0.71 -3.31
N LEU A 26 1.43 -0.44 -3.46
CA LEU A 26 0.48 -0.97 -2.47
C LEU A 26 1.16 -1.18 -1.11
N LEU A 27 2.33 -1.83 -1.11
CA LEU A 27 3.09 -2.12 0.10
C LEU A 27 3.52 -0.83 0.82
N LYS A 28 4.02 0.15 0.06
CA LYS A 28 4.39 1.47 0.60
C LYS A 28 3.17 2.22 1.16
N TYR A 29 2.02 2.14 0.49
CA TYR A 29 0.79 2.76 0.95
C TYR A 29 0.34 2.19 2.30
N CYS A 30 0.26 0.86 2.43
CA CYS A 30 -0.10 0.20 3.70
C CYS A 30 0.92 0.53 4.81
N HIS A 31 2.21 0.65 4.49
CA HIS A 31 3.23 1.07 5.46
C HIS A 31 3.02 2.52 5.92
N LEU A 32 2.58 3.44 5.05
CA LEU A 32 2.23 4.80 5.46
C LEU A 32 1.02 4.81 6.41
N LEU A 33 0.00 3.97 6.15
CA LEU A 33 -1.18 3.87 7.00
C LEU A 33 -0.83 3.45 8.44
N VAL A 34 -0.03 2.40 8.64
CA VAL A 34 0.38 1.97 9.99
C VAL A 34 1.27 2.98 10.71
N ARG A 35 1.88 3.92 9.96
CA ARG A 35 2.63 5.06 10.53
C ARG A 35 1.74 6.27 10.83
N GLY A 36 0.42 6.12 10.72
CA GLY A 36 -0.57 7.15 11.03
C GLY A 36 -0.70 8.22 9.95
N PHE A 37 -0.30 7.92 8.71
CA PHE A 37 -0.63 8.79 7.57
C PHE A 37 -2.05 8.49 7.09
N ARG A 38 -2.70 9.51 6.55
CA ARG A 38 -4.09 9.45 6.05
C ARG A 38 -4.22 10.05 4.67
N ALA A 39 -5.28 9.70 3.96
CA ALA A 39 -5.56 10.28 2.65
C ALA A 39 -5.73 11.80 2.72
N ALA A 40 -5.20 12.52 1.73
CA ALA A 40 -5.56 13.92 1.53
C ALA A 40 -7.01 14.08 1.04
N SER A 41 -7.52 13.07 0.31
CA SER A 41 -8.89 12.97 -0.19
C SER A 41 -9.36 11.52 -0.16
N GLU A 42 -10.42 11.23 0.59
CA GLU A 42 -11.00 9.88 0.71
C GLU A 42 -11.54 9.35 -0.62
N VAL A 43 -12.13 10.23 -1.44
CA VAL A 43 -12.71 9.87 -2.74
C VAL A 43 -11.62 9.44 -3.72
N GLU A 44 -10.55 10.23 -3.83
CA GLU A 44 -9.42 9.89 -4.70
C GLU A 44 -8.67 8.66 -4.20
N MET A 45 -8.55 8.50 -2.87
CA MET A 45 -7.86 7.36 -2.29
C MET A 45 -8.55 6.04 -2.59
N LYS A 46 -9.89 5.99 -2.58
CA LYS A 46 -10.61 4.76 -2.97
C LYS A 46 -10.30 4.33 -4.39
N PHE A 47 -10.17 5.26 -5.33
CA PHE A 47 -9.72 4.95 -6.68
C PHE A 47 -8.28 4.44 -6.69
N LEU A 48 -7.40 5.12 -5.95
CA LEU A 48 -5.99 4.80 -5.90
C LEU A 48 -5.71 3.43 -5.27
N GLN A 49 -6.44 3.04 -4.22
CA GLN A 49 -6.33 1.72 -3.60
C GLN A 49 -6.65 0.60 -4.60
N ARG A 50 -7.74 0.75 -5.38
CA ARG A 50 -8.10 -0.20 -6.44
C ARG A 50 -7.02 -0.30 -7.50
N TYR A 51 -6.47 0.84 -7.92
CA TYR A 51 -5.37 0.89 -8.89
C TYR A 51 -4.12 0.18 -8.35
N MET A 52 -3.72 0.48 -7.10
CA MET A 52 -2.57 -0.14 -6.44
C MET A 52 -2.74 -1.66 -6.30
N CYS A 53 -3.93 -2.14 -5.91
CA CYS A 53 -4.23 -3.56 -5.81
C CYS A 53 -4.13 -4.24 -7.18
N SER A 54 -4.80 -3.67 -8.20
CA SER A 54 -4.73 -4.19 -9.56
C SER A 54 -3.28 -4.26 -10.06
N ARG A 55 -2.51 -3.18 -9.87
CA ARG A 55 -1.12 -3.12 -10.32
C ARG A 55 -0.19 -4.05 -9.56
N PHE A 56 -0.46 -4.32 -8.28
CA PHE A 56 0.24 -5.33 -7.49
C PHE A 56 0.07 -6.72 -8.10
N PHE A 57 -1.16 -7.13 -8.38
CA PHE A 57 -1.41 -8.46 -8.96
C PHE A 57 -0.92 -8.60 -10.40
N ILE A 58 -0.92 -7.55 -11.21
CA ILE A 58 -0.38 -7.63 -12.57
C ILE A 58 1.17 -7.64 -12.55
N ASP A 59 1.81 -6.94 -11.61
CA ASP A 59 3.28 -6.99 -11.46
C ASP A 59 3.77 -8.28 -10.79
N PHE A 60 2.94 -8.90 -9.95
CA PHE A 60 3.25 -10.14 -9.21
C PHE A 60 2.08 -11.14 -9.38
N PRO A 61 1.92 -11.74 -10.57
CA PRO A 61 0.78 -12.60 -10.88
C PRO A 61 0.76 -13.89 -10.06
N ASP A 62 1.92 -14.42 -9.68
CA ASP A 62 2.04 -15.69 -8.97
C ASP A 62 2.07 -15.51 -7.45
N VAL A 63 1.37 -16.38 -6.73
CA VAL A 63 1.39 -16.41 -5.24
C VAL A 63 2.82 -16.53 -4.69
N SER A 64 3.68 -17.29 -5.38
CA SER A 64 5.10 -17.41 -5.00
C SER A 64 5.87 -16.09 -5.11
N GLU A 65 5.58 -15.29 -6.14
CA GLU A 65 6.19 -13.96 -6.31
C GLU A 65 5.63 -12.95 -5.30
N GLN A 66 4.31 -12.97 -5.08
CA GLN A 66 3.65 -12.14 -4.06
C GLN A 66 4.24 -12.42 -2.67
N ARG A 67 4.41 -13.70 -2.32
CA ARG A 67 5.02 -14.12 -1.05
C ARG A 67 6.47 -13.62 -0.94
N ARG A 68 7.33 -13.91 -1.93
CA ARG A 68 8.72 -13.44 -1.92
C ARG A 68 8.81 -11.92 -1.80
N LYS A 69 7.92 -11.20 -2.49
CA LYS A 69 7.91 -9.74 -2.45
C LYS A 69 7.50 -9.22 -1.07
N LEU A 70 6.51 -9.83 -0.44
CA LEU A 70 6.05 -9.47 0.89
C LEU A 70 7.09 -9.82 1.96
N GLU A 71 7.67 -11.01 1.93
CA GLU A 71 8.75 -11.44 2.83
C GLU A 71 9.95 -10.48 2.74
N SER A 72 10.39 -10.17 1.52
CA SER A 72 11.47 -9.19 1.29
C SER A 72 11.10 -7.80 1.81
N TYR A 73 9.85 -7.36 1.64
CA TYR A 73 9.40 -6.06 2.16
C TYR A 73 9.43 -6.03 3.69
N LEU A 74 8.92 -7.08 4.34
CA LEU A 74 8.91 -7.21 5.80
C LEU A 74 10.33 -7.23 6.36
N GLN A 75 11.24 -8.01 5.77
CA GLN A 75 12.63 -8.08 6.21
C GLN A 75 13.32 -6.71 6.10
N ASN A 76 13.11 -5.98 5.00
CA ASN A 76 13.79 -4.71 4.77
C ASN A 76 13.22 -3.52 5.56
N HIS A 77 11.99 -3.61 6.07
CA HIS A 77 11.29 -2.46 6.65
C HIS A 77 10.83 -2.65 8.09
N PHE A 78 10.84 -3.89 8.59
CA PHE A 78 10.35 -4.25 9.92
C PHE A 78 11.35 -5.14 10.68
N GLU A 79 12.63 -5.10 10.31
CA GLU A 79 13.69 -5.68 11.15
C GLU A 79 13.58 -5.05 12.56
N ASP A 80 13.53 -5.92 13.58
CA ASP A 80 13.33 -5.55 15.00
C ASP A 80 11.99 -4.91 15.39
N LEU A 81 10.98 -4.93 14.51
CA LEU A 81 9.64 -4.37 14.75
C LEU A 81 8.54 -5.43 14.62
N GLU A 82 8.71 -6.57 15.28
CA GLU A 82 7.84 -7.74 15.16
C GLU A 82 6.36 -7.40 15.43
N ASP A 83 6.08 -6.63 16.50
CA ASP A 83 4.73 -6.19 16.85
C ASP A 83 4.05 -5.40 15.73
N ARG A 84 4.83 -4.61 14.97
CA ARG A 84 4.30 -3.79 13.86
C ARG A 84 4.13 -4.56 12.56
N LYS A 85 4.73 -5.75 12.42
CA LYS A 85 4.52 -6.60 11.24
C LYS A 85 3.08 -7.06 11.19
N TYR A 86 2.50 -7.41 12.34
CA TYR A 86 1.10 -7.83 12.43
C TYR A 86 0.16 -6.70 11.98
N ASP A 87 0.29 -5.51 12.56
CA ASP A 87 -0.53 -4.34 12.19
C ASP A 87 -0.42 -4.02 10.69
N TYR A 88 0.78 -4.15 10.13
CA TYR A 88 1.01 -3.94 8.69
C TYR A 88 0.31 -5.00 7.84
N LEU A 89 0.41 -6.27 8.22
CA LEU A 89 -0.23 -7.38 7.50
C LEU A 89 -1.76 -7.28 7.59
N GLU A 90 -2.31 -6.92 8.75
CA GLU A 90 -3.75 -6.68 8.93
C GLU A 90 -4.21 -5.49 8.05
N THR A 91 -3.45 -4.40 8.03
CA THR A 91 -3.74 -3.23 7.18
C THR A 91 -3.70 -3.60 5.70
N LEU A 92 -2.70 -4.37 5.26
CA LEU A 92 -2.58 -4.83 3.88
C LEU A 92 -3.75 -5.74 3.51
N HIS A 93 -4.09 -6.70 4.37
CA HIS A 93 -5.21 -7.61 4.17
C HIS A 93 -6.53 -6.83 4.00
N LYS A 94 -6.79 -5.87 4.90
CA LYS A 94 -7.99 -5.02 4.83
C LYS A 94 -8.08 -4.23 3.52
N VAL A 95 -6.98 -3.57 3.12
CA VAL A 95 -6.96 -2.79 1.86
C VAL A 95 -7.21 -3.69 0.65
N VAL A 96 -6.58 -4.86 0.58
CA VAL A 96 -6.78 -5.83 -0.51
C VAL A 96 -8.21 -6.34 -0.52
N GLN A 97 -8.78 -6.70 0.64
CA GLN A 97 -10.15 -7.20 0.77
C GLN A 97 -11.19 -6.16 0.33
N GLU A 98 -11.01 -4.88 0.69
CA GLU A 98 -11.95 -3.81 0.36
C GLU A 98 -11.81 -3.29 -1.08
N SER A 99 -10.63 -3.45 -1.69
CA SER A 99 -10.28 -2.78 -2.95
C SER A 99 -10.07 -3.72 -4.14
N THR A 100 -10.02 -5.03 -3.91
CA THR A 100 -9.97 -6.02 -4.99
C THR A 100 -11.40 -6.35 -5.41
N VAL A 101 -11.76 -6.01 -6.65
CA VAL A 101 -13.07 -6.34 -7.23
C VAL A 101 -13.13 -7.86 -7.44
N CYS A 102 -14.30 -8.47 -7.26
CA CYS A 102 -14.60 -9.93 -7.23
C CYS A 102 -14.14 -10.79 -8.42
N LEU A 103 -13.32 -10.28 -9.35
CA LEU A 103 -12.77 -11.03 -10.48
C LEU A 103 -11.50 -11.85 -10.13
N MET A 104 -10.96 -11.68 -8.92
CA MET A 104 -9.70 -12.32 -8.48
C MET A 104 -9.89 -13.24 -7.26
N GLY A 105 -11.14 -13.58 -6.93
CA GLY A 105 -11.45 -14.60 -5.93
C GLY A 105 -11.35 -15.98 -6.58
N HIS A 106 -10.27 -16.69 -6.33
CA HIS A 106 -10.16 -18.12 -6.59
C HIS A 106 -10.54 -18.92 -5.35
#